data_AF-A0A7R7XKC0-F1
#
_entry.id   AF-A0A7R7XKC0-F1
#
_cell.length_a   1.000
_cell.length_b   1.000
_cell.length_c   1.000
_cell.angle_alpha   90.00
_cell.angle_beta   90.00
_cell.angle_gamma   90.00
#
_symmetry.space_group_name_H-M   'P 1'
#
loop_
_entity.id
_entity.type
_entity.pdbx_description
1 polymer ?
#
loop_
_entity_poly.entity_id
_entity_poly.type
_entity_poly.pdbx_seq_one_letter_code
_entity_poly.pdbx_strand_id
1 'polypeptide(L)'
;MDFWKREDAECELVGEAMSPLVGNGILVGFVGQAALSLGLSAWVFFLTTHGNIDITHPEGTPKREIEHKRLDFVSNILMIGSDIQTTLGIAYMVTVFSQAMIMDTYHLHVVFDIVSFVGVSNTAALVCWRFCRAKIEGSNTNTNWRFYWNDRSRAAFLFTALYIALTVLLCVRLHEWAPDTAPGRCYYTHLVTSVTASHPGADETYVGITASWLVVVLILSIFGGVSRRRGILILSYLQFPLHLYMTLALRIANEGRFEGEKKHENEWDFGQTTAVVLLGIAVVEFLKKGKEYYDFETYVMKHGTVPDSGGHDGSQSWEQSRDEEANVDSYLLKMRSGDEQSPEGHPTLEGR
;
A
#
# COMPACT_ATOMS: atom_id res chain seq x y z
N MET A 1 34.79 -41.70 9.81
CA MET A 1 33.44 -41.11 9.77
C MET A 1 33.62 -39.69 10.27
N ASP A 2 34.04 -38.78 9.40
CA ASP A 2 34.31 -37.37 9.74
C ASP A 2 33.86 -36.51 8.55
N PHE A 3 32.54 -36.51 8.28
CA PHE A 3 31.97 -35.87 7.08
C PHE A 3 30.95 -34.75 7.41
N TRP A 4 30.82 -34.35 8.67
CA TRP A 4 29.78 -33.39 9.11
C TRP A 4 30.28 -32.30 10.06
N LYS A 5 31.53 -31.83 9.87
CA LYS A 5 31.91 -30.49 10.30
C LYS A 5 32.30 -29.70 9.05
N ARG A 6 31.30 -29.17 8.34
CA ARG A 6 31.51 -27.87 7.71
C ARG A 6 31.60 -26.92 8.88
N GLU A 7 32.79 -26.38 9.12
CA GLU A 7 32.89 -25.10 9.80
C GLU A 7 31.93 -24.16 9.07
N ASP A 8 31.07 -23.48 9.83
CA ASP A 8 30.08 -22.56 9.27
C ASP A 8 30.85 -21.52 8.47
N ALA A 9 30.84 -21.67 7.14
CA ALA A 9 31.47 -20.72 6.24
C ALA A 9 30.75 -19.38 6.41
N GLU A 10 31.41 -18.44 7.10
CA GLU A 10 30.90 -17.09 7.28
C GLU A 10 31.02 -16.35 5.95
N CYS A 11 29.94 -15.66 5.56
CA CYS A 11 29.91 -14.88 4.33
C CYS A 11 30.98 -13.79 4.37
N GLU A 12 32.00 -13.80 3.51
CA GLU A 12 33.08 -12.81 3.60
C GLU A 12 32.62 -11.41 3.14
N LEU A 13 31.89 -11.36 2.02
CA LEU A 13 31.42 -10.12 1.38
C LEU A 13 29.98 -10.23 0.87
N VAL A 14 29.19 -9.19 1.14
CA VAL A 14 27.73 -9.17 0.93
C VAL A 14 27.33 -8.70 -0.47
N GLY A 15 28.27 -8.16 -1.24
CA GLY A 15 28.06 -7.56 -2.57
C GLY A 15 28.31 -6.04 -2.61
N GLU A 16 27.89 -5.37 -3.68
CA GLU A 16 28.11 -3.94 -3.88
C GLU A 16 27.00 -3.09 -3.23
N ALA A 17 27.35 -1.99 -2.56
CA ALA A 17 26.37 -1.14 -1.87
C ALA A 17 25.34 -0.50 -2.84
N MET A 18 24.04 -0.79 -2.63
CA MET A 18 22.95 -0.25 -3.47
C MET A 18 22.16 0.87 -2.79
N SER A 19 22.85 1.94 -2.44
CA SER A 19 22.27 3.14 -1.80
C SER A 19 20.98 3.68 -2.47
N PRO A 20 20.83 3.71 -3.81
CA PRO A 20 19.62 4.26 -4.44
C PRO A 20 18.34 3.46 -4.13
N LEU A 21 18.46 2.16 -3.81
CA LEU A 21 17.34 1.25 -3.60
C LEU A 21 17.09 0.96 -2.12
N VAL A 22 18.14 0.84 -1.30
CA VAL A 22 18.01 0.44 0.11
C VAL A 22 18.51 1.50 1.10
N GLY A 23 18.91 2.68 0.62
CA GLY A 23 19.43 3.75 1.45
C GLY A 23 18.39 4.33 2.42
N ASN A 24 18.88 5.11 3.38
CA ASN A 24 18.07 5.65 4.48
C ASN A 24 16.87 6.47 4.01
N GLY A 25 16.98 7.21 2.90
CA GLY A 25 15.87 8.00 2.38
C GLY A 25 14.70 7.13 1.88
N ILE A 26 14.99 5.98 1.26
CA ILE A 26 13.95 5.02 0.87
C ILE A 26 13.29 4.47 2.14
N LEU A 27 14.09 4.01 3.10
CA LEU A 27 13.56 3.44 4.34
C LEU A 27 12.66 4.43 5.09
N VAL A 28 13.15 5.65 5.33
CA VAL A 28 12.39 6.71 6.02
C VAL A 28 11.12 7.07 5.24
N GLY A 29 11.20 7.16 3.91
CA GLY A 29 10.04 7.44 3.06
C GLY A 29 8.94 6.39 3.21
N PHE A 30 9.28 5.11 2.98
CA PHE A 30 8.31 4.01 2.99
C PHE A 30 7.80 3.70 4.40
N VAL A 31 8.68 3.63 5.40
CA VAL A 31 8.31 3.40 6.80
C VAL A 31 7.48 4.57 7.32
N GLY A 32 7.87 5.81 7.01
CA GLY A 32 7.15 7.01 7.43
C GLY A 32 5.73 7.06 6.86
N GLN A 33 5.57 6.81 5.55
CA GLN A 33 4.25 6.77 4.91
C GLN A 33 3.38 5.65 5.49
N ALA A 34 3.96 4.45 5.69
CA ALA A 34 3.23 3.35 6.31
C ALA A 34 2.82 3.67 7.75
N ALA A 35 3.72 4.25 8.55
CA ALA A 35 3.43 4.65 9.92
C ALA A 35 2.34 5.72 10.00
N LEU A 36 2.31 6.69 9.06
CA LEU A 36 1.24 7.68 8.97
C LEU A 36 -0.11 7.01 8.68
N SER A 37 -0.17 6.10 7.70
CA SER A 37 -1.40 5.36 7.36
C SER A 37 -1.88 4.48 8.51
N LEU A 38 -0.96 3.77 9.18
CA LEU A 38 -1.25 2.95 10.36
C LEU A 38 -1.67 3.81 11.56
N GLY A 39 -1.04 4.95 11.79
CA GLY A 39 -1.41 5.87 12.86
C GLY A 39 -2.81 6.45 12.65
N LEU A 40 -3.14 6.84 11.42
CA LEU A 40 -4.46 7.29 11.01
C LEU A 40 -5.53 6.21 11.19
N SER A 41 -5.31 5.03 10.63
CA SER A 41 -6.25 3.92 10.79
C SER A 41 -6.41 3.53 12.26
N ALA A 42 -5.36 3.68 13.09
CA ALA A 42 -5.44 3.39 14.52
C ALA A 42 -6.27 4.44 15.25
N TRP A 43 -6.07 5.71 14.87
CA TRP A 43 -6.89 6.80 15.35
C TRP A 43 -8.37 6.56 15.06
N VAL A 44 -8.72 6.17 13.83
CA VAL A 44 -10.09 5.94 13.39
C VAL A 44 -10.74 4.72 14.05
N PHE A 45 -10.01 3.63 14.25
CA PHE A 45 -10.59 2.34 14.70
C PHE A 45 -10.39 2.01 16.17
N PHE A 46 -9.35 2.55 16.80
CA PHE A 46 -8.99 2.21 18.19
C PHE A 46 -9.05 3.40 19.14
N LEU A 47 -8.63 4.61 18.73
CA LEU A 47 -8.43 5.72 19.66
C LEU A 47 -9.54 6.76 19.67
N THR A 48 -10.29 6.95 18.57
CA THR A 48 -11.52 7.70 18.68
C THR A 48 -12.42 6.95 19.64
N THR A 49 -12.85 7.63 20.72
CA THR A 49 -13.88 7.20 21.70
C THR A 49 -15.17 6.68 21.01
N HIS A 50 -15.26 6.92 19.70
CA HIS A 50 -16.09 6.31 18.69
C HIS A 50 -15.51 4.98 18.13
N GLY A 51 -15.13 4.02 18.96
CA GLY A 51 -15.31 2.60 18.58
C GLY A 51 -16.78 2.28 18.17
N ASN A 52 -17.65 3.26 18.45
CA ASN A 52 -19.01 3.50 18.04
C ASN A 52 -19.12 4.70 17.06
N ILE A 53 -18.33 4.81 15.98
CA ILE A 53 -18.76 5.58 14.76
C ILE A 53 -19.88 4.75 14.10
N ASP A 54 -20.93 4.49 14.86
CA ASP A 54 -22.21 4.09 14.32
C ASP A 54 -22.92 5.39 14.00
N ILE A 55 -23.49 5.45 12.80
CA ILE A 55 -24.53 6.41 12.50
C ILE A 55 -25.71 6.03 13.41
N THR A 56 -25.71 6.59 14.61
CA THR A 56 -26.72 6.30 15.64
C THR A 56 -27.96 7.16 15.45
N HIS A 57 -27.82 8.24 14.67
CA HIS A 57 -28.87 9.22 14.45
C HIS A 57 -29.72 8.88 13.21
N PRO A 58 -31.06 9.05 13.29
CA PRO A 58 -31.95 8.77 12.17
C PRO A 58 -31.71 9.72 10.97
N GLU A 59 -32.18 9.28 9.81
CA GLU A 59 -32.11 10.04 8.54
C GLU A 59 -32.75 11.41 8.68
N GLY A 60 -32.10 12.44 8.12
CA GLY A 60 -32.57 13.83 8.16
C GLY A 60 -32.21 14.63 9.41
N THR A 61 -31.45 14.08 10.35
CA THR A 61 -30.97 14.84 11.51
C THR A 61 -29.63 15.56 11.23
N PRO A 62 -29.42 16.79 11.75
CA PRO A 62 -28.16 17.52 11.56
C PRO A 62 -26.95 16.79 12.18
N LYS A 63 -27.19 15.96 13.21
CA LYS A 63 -26.15 15.13 13.84
C LYS A 63 -25.63 14.03 12.92
N ARG A 64 -26.50 13.43 12.09
CA ARG A 64 -26.09 12.44 11.09
C ARG A 64 -25.24 13.08 10.00
N GLU A 65 -25.58 14.29 9.56
CA GLU A 65 -24.80 15.02 8.55
C GLU A 65 -23.38 15.34 9.06
N ILE A 66 -23.25 15.72 10.33
CA ILE A 66 -21.96 15.90 11.00
C ILE A 66 -21.15 14.60 11.01
N GLU A 67 -21.77 13.47 11.41
CA GLU A 67 -21.11 12.15 11.41
C GLU A 67 -20.65 11.73 10.01
N HIS A 68 -21.45 12.05 9.00
CA HIS A 68 -21.17 11.73 7.59
C HIS A 68 -19.98 12.55 7.07
N LYS A 69 -19.95 13.87 7.34
CA LYS A 69 -18.80 14.71 6.98
C LYS A 69 -17.52 14.30 7.69
N ARG A 70 -17.58 13.89 8.96
CA ARG A 70 -16.41 13.35 9.69
C ARG A 70 -15.85 12.11 9.01
N LEU A 71 -16.71 11.16 8.66
CA LEU A 71 -16.32 9.94 7.96
C LEU A 71 -15.73 10.23 6.57
N ASP A 72 -16.28 11.21 5.87
CA ASP A 72 -15.78 11.64 4.56
C ASP A 72 -14.37 12.24 4.67
N PHE A 73 -14.13 13.16 5.61
CA PHE A 73 -12.80 13.71 5.87
C PHE A 73 -11.77 12.62 6.17
N VAL A 74 -12.11 11.72 7.10
CA VAL A 74 -11.26 10.60 7.49
C VAL A 74 -10.93 9.70 6.30
N SER A 75 -11.94 9.32 5.53
CA SER A 75 -11.81 8.50 4.34
C SER A 75 -10.89 9.15 3.31
N ASN A 76 -11.08 10.44 3.03
CA ASN A 76 -10.31 11.17 2.05
C ASN A 76 -8.83 11.32 2.44
N ILE A 77 -8.54 11.63 3.72
CA ILE A 77 -7.17 11.74 4.22
C ILE A 77 -6.40 10.42 4.02
N LEU A 78 -7.03 9.33 4.42
CA LEU A 78 -6.41 8.01 4.39
C LEU A 78 -6.15 7.53 2.95
N MET A 79 -7.07 7.83 2.03
CA MET A 79 -6.96 7.40 0.65
C MET A 79 -5.87 8.13 -0.13
N ILE A 80 -5.69 9.44 0.09
CA ILE A 80 -4.61 10.19 -0.57
C ILE A 80 -3.25 9.59 -0.24
N GLY A 81 -2.99 9.30 1.04
CA GLY A 81 -1.75 8.67 1.47
C GLY A 81 -1.55 7.27 0.87
N SER A 82 -2.62 6.46 0.86
CA SER A 82 -2.60 5.11 0.30
C SER A 82 -2.35 5.08 -1.21
N ASP A 83 -2.96 5.99 -1.96
CA ASP A 83 -2.85 6.06 -3.41
C ASP A 83 -1.41 6.49 -3.81
N ILE A 84 -0.81 7.45 -3.09
CA ILE A 84 0.61 7.84 -3.25
C ILE A 84 1.53 6.66 -2.95
N GLN A 85 1.35 6.00 -1.80
CA GLN A 85 2.25 4.94 -1.37
C GLN A 85 2.16 3.68 -2.25
N THR A 86 0.96 3.33 -2.72
CA THR A 86 0.77 2.20 -3.65
C THR A 86 1.44 2.47 -4.99
N THR A 87 1.27 3.68 -5.54
CA THR A 87 1.92 4.09 -6.79
C THR A 87 3.45 4.05 -6.66
N LEU A 88 3.97 4.59 -5.57
CA LEU A 88 5.41 4.57 -5.27
C LEU A 88 5.93 3.13 -5.11
N GLY A 89 5.21 2.27 -4.41
CA GLY A 89 5.57 0.86 -4.24
C GLY A 89 5.61 0.09 -5.57
N ILE A 90 4.65 0.33 -6.47
CA ILE A 90 4.64 -0.26 -7.81
C ILE A 90 5.86 0.23 -8.62
N ALA A 91 6.12 1.54 -8.65
CA ALA A 91 7.27 2.10 -9.37
C ALA A 91 8.60 1.57 -8.82
N TYR A 92 8.70 1.43 -7.49
CA TYR A 92 9.88 0.89 -6.82
C TYR A 92 10.10 -0.59 -7.19
N MET A 93 9.07 -1.43 -7.16
CA MET A 93 9.19 -2.83 -7.61
C MET A 93 9.58 -2.94 -9.08
N VAL A 94 9.02 -2.12 -9.97
CA VAL A 94 9.43 -2.08 -11.39
C VAL A 94 10.92 -1.75 -11.51
N THR A 95 11.41 -0.78 -10.73
CA THR A 95 12.82 -0.41 -10.69
C THR A 95 13.68 -1.57 -10.20
N VAL A 96 13.26 -2.25 -9.14
CA VAL A 96 13.92 -3.45 -8.62
C VAL A 96 14.01 -4.56 -9.69
N PHE A 97 12.91 -4.84 -10.40
CA PHE A 97 12.91 -5.85 -11.45
C PHE A 97 13.83 -5.50 -12.61
N SER A 98 13.96 -4.21 -12.95
CA SER A 98 14.91 -3.77 -13.98
C SER A 98 16.38 -4.00 -13.60
N GLN A 99 16.67 -4.13 -12.30
CA GLN A 99 18.02 -4.33 -11.74
C GLN A 99 18.20 -5.72 -11.11
N ALA A 100 17.23 -6.63 -11.26
CA ALA A 100 17.20 -7.92 -10.58
C ALA A 100 18.41 -8.82 -10.87
N MET A 101 19.11 -8.62 -11.99
CA MET A 101 20.28 -9.41 -12.37
C MET A 101 21.53 -9.02 -11.57
N ILE A 102 21.68 -7.73 -11.24
CA ILE A 102 22.85 -7.20 -10.54
C ILE A 102 22.65 -7.14 -9.02
N MET A 103 21.41 -7.27 -8.55
CA MET A 103 21.09 -7.16 -7.14
C MET A 103 21.45 -8.41 -6.34
N ASP A 104 22.10 -8.19 -5.20
CA ASP A 104 22.50 -9.24 -4.26
C ASP A 104 21.32 -9.76 -3.44
N THR A 105 21.49 -10.95 -2.86
CA THR A 105 20.45 -11.60 -2.05
C THR A 105 20.06 -10.74 -0.83
N TYR A 106 21.01 -10.06 -0.20
CA TYR A 106 20.74 -9.15 0.92
C TYR A 106 19.87 -7.95 0.50
N HIS A 107 20.24 -7.28 -0.59
CA HIS A 107 19.52 -6.12 -1.10
C HIS A 107 18.08 -6.50 -1.47
N LEU A 108 17.91 -7.67 -2.08
CA LEU A 108 16.58 -8.20 -2.42
C LEU A 108 15.71 -8.50 -1.19
N HIS A 109 16.31 -8.97 -0.09
CA HIS A 109 15.60 -9.18 1.18
C HIS A 109 15.16 -7.85 1.79
N VAL A 110 16.05 -6.86 1.85
CA VAL A 110 15.71 -5.52 2.35
C VAL A 110 14.59 -4.89 1.52
N VAL A 111 14.66 -5.01 0.19
CA VAL A 111 13.59 -4.57 -0.73
C VAL A 111 12.26 -5.26 -0.43
N PHE A 112 12.27 -6.57 -0.17
CA PHE A 112 11.06 -7.33 0.20
C PHE A 112 10.39 -6.76 1.46
N ASP A 113 11.16 -6.46 2.51
CA ASP A 113 10.60 -5.87 3.72
C ASP A 113 10.12 -4.41 3.50
N ILE A 114 10.86 -3.61 2.71
CA ILE A 114 10.46 -2.24 2.34
C ILE A 114 9.11 -2.22 1.62
N VAL A 115 8.94 -3.09 0.62
CA VAL A 115 7.69 -3.19 -0.14
C VAL A 115 6.56 -3.71 0.75
N SER A 116 6.86 -4.57 1.71
CA SER A 116 5.85 -5.09 2.66
C SER A 116 5.19 -3.96 3.47
N PHE A 117 5.90 -2.85 3.77
CA PHE A 117 5.27 -1.67 4.39
C PHE A 117 4.15 -1.06 3.54
N VAL A 118 4.28 -1.08 2.20
CA VAL A 118 3.23 -0.60 1.29
C VAL A 118 2.01 -1.50 1.36
N GLY A 119 2.20 -2.82 1.39
CA GLY A 119 1.09 -3.76 1.49
C GLY A 119 0.34 -3.62 2.81
N VAL A 120 1.08 -3.47 3.91
CA VAL A 120 0.52 -3.27 5.25
C VAL A 120 -0.31 -1.98 5.34
N SER A 121 0.23 -0.87 4.83
CA SER A 121 -0.44 0.43 4.87
C SER A 121 -1.64 0.50 3.92
N ASN A 122 -1.53 -0.09 2.73
CA ASN A 122 -2.62 -0.16 1.75
C ASN A 122 -3.76 -1.03 2.28
N THR A 123 -3.46 -2.15 2.94
CA THR A 123 -4.48 -2.96 3.63
C THR A 123 -5.22 -2.14 4.67
N ALA A 124 -4.47 -1.43 5.53
CA ALA A 124 -5.08 -0.61 6.57
C ALA A 124 -6.00 0.45 5.96
N ALA A 125 -5.54 1.15 4.92
CA ALA A 125 -6.31 2.15 4.21
C ALA A 125 -7.59 1.59 3.57
N LEU A 126 -7.49 0.49 2.82
CA LEU A 126 -8.62 -0.13 2.13
C LEU A 126 -9.69 -0.62 3.10
N VAL A 127 -9.31 -1.25 4.21
CA VAL A 127 -10.27 -1.71 5.24
C VAL A 127 -11.03 -0.53 5.84
N CYS A 128 -10.32 0.53 6.17
CA CYS A 128 -10.91 1.74 6.73
C CYS A 128 -11.84 2.43 5.74
N TRP A 129 -11.41 2.59 4.48
CA TRP A 129 -12.20 3.20 3.42
C TRP A 129 -13.49 2.43 3.15
N ARG A 130 -13.40 1.09 3.00
CA ARG A 130 -14.58 0.24 2.80
C ARG A 130 -15.57 0.37 3.96
N PHE A 131 -15.08 0.45 5.18
CA PHE A 131 -15.93 0.66 6.35
C PHE A 131 -16.63 2.02 6.32
N CYS A 132 -15.88 3.11 6.10
CA CYS A 132 -16.44 4.46 6.04
C CYS A 132 -17.49 4.55 4.93
N ARG A 133 -17.19 4.00 3.76
CA ARG A 133 -18.08 4.01 2.60
C ARG A 133 -19.35 3.17 2.81
N ALA A 134 -19.22 1.97 3.39
CA ALA A 134 -20.37 1.13 3.72
C ALA A 134 -21.33 1.80 4.74
N LYS A 135 -20.81 2.69 5.59
CA LYS A 135 -21.63 3.51 6.48
C LYS A 135 -22.28 4.69 5.76
N ILE A 136 -21.53 5.34 4.87
CA ILE A 136 -22.00 6.51 4.11
C ILE A 136 -23.14 6.17 3.15
N GLU A 137 -23.02 5.10 2.37
CA GLU A 137 -23.97 4.75 1.29
C GLU A 137 -25.25 4.04 1.80
N GLY A 138 -25.32 3.74 3.11
CA GLY A 138 -26.44 3.01 3.69
C GLY A 138 -26.44 1.53 3.28
N SER A 139 -26.99 0.67 4.15
CA SER A 139 -27.06 -0.79 3.98
C SER A 139 -28.02 -1.24 2.85
N ASN A 140 -28.13 -0.50 1.76
CA ASN A 140 -29.07 -0.78 0.68
C ASN A 140 -28.33 -0.94 -0.65
N THR A 141 -27.57 -2.01 -0.78
CA THR A 141 -27.14 -2.48 -2.10
C THR A 141 -26.94 -3.99 -2.08
N ASN A 142 -27.72 -4.67 -2.91
CA ASN A 142 -27.28 -5.90 -3.57
C ASN A 142 -25.79 -5.78 -3.88
N THR A 143 -25.03 -6.77 -3.42
CA THR A 143 -23.59 -6.99 -3.63
C THR A 143 -23.20 -6.74 -5.09
N ASN A 144 -22.98 -5.47 -5.42
CA ASN A 144 -22.71 -5.08 -6.80
C ASN A 144 -21.22 -5.30 -7.03
N TRP A 145 -20.91 -6.37 -7.75
CA TRP A 145 -19.60 -6.77 -8.25
C TRP A 145 -18.72 -5.60 -8.77
N ARG A 146 -19.34 -4.52 -9.28
CA ARG A 146 -18.67 -3.26 -9.66
C ARG A 146 -17.81 -2.64 -8.56
N PHE A 147 -18.14 -2.84 -7.28
CA PHE A 147 -17.36 -2.31 -6.15
C PHE A 147 -15.98 -2.98 -6.00
N TYR A 148 -15.82 -4.19 -6.53
CA TYR A 148 -14.54 -4.93 -6.54
C TYR A 148 -13.63 -4.55 -7.71
N TRP A 149 -14.16 -3.81 -8.68
CA TRP A 149 -13.47 -3.41 -9.91
C TRP A 149 -13.27 -1.89 -10.00
N ASN A 150 -13.01 -1.25 -8.85
CA ASN A 150 -12.52 0.13 -8.84
C ASN A 150 -11.03 0.17 -9.24
N ASP A 151 -10.54 1.32 -9.71
CA ASP A 151 -9.13 1.51 -10.09
C ASP A 151 -8.17 1.22 -8.93
N ARG A 152 -8.63 1.44 -7.70
CA ARG A 152 -7.88 1.13 -6.48
C ARG A 152 -7.70 -0.36 -6.24
N SER A 153 -8.75 -1.16 -6.45
CA SER A 153 -8.62 -2.61 -6.42
C SER A 153 -7.70 -3.11 -7.53
N ARG A 154 -7.75 -2.50 -8.72
CA ARG A 154 -6.84 -2.83 -9.83
C ARG A 154 -5.39 -2.54 -9.46
N ALA A 155 -5.11 -1.38 -8.85
CA ALA A 155 -3.79 -1.04 -8.34
C ALA A 155 -3.33 -2.01 -7.24
N ALA A 156 -4.22 -2.39 -6.31
CA ALA A 156 -3.92 -3.38 -5.27
C ALA A 156 -3.63 -4.78 -5.85
N PHE A 157 -4.36 -5.21 -6.90
CA PHE A 157 -4.07 -6.46 -7.60
C PHE A 157 -2.73 -6.41 -8.34
N LEU A 158 -2.44 -5.30 -9.04
CA LEU A 158 -1.15 -5.11 -9.70
C LEU A 158 -0.01 -5.14 -8.68
N PHE A 159 -0.15 -4.41 -7.57
CA PHE A 159 0.80 -4.45 -6.46
C PHE A 159 1.00 -5.87 -5.94
N THR A 160 -0.10 -6.61 -5.70
CA THR A 160 -0.03 -7.99 -5.19
C THR A 160 0.68 -8.93 -6.16
N ALA A 161 0.42 -8.79 -7.47
CA ALA A 161 1.08 -9.60 -8.49
C ALA A 161 2.59 -9.32 -8.55
N LEU A 162 2.99 -8.05 -8.51
CA LEU A 162 4.39 -7.65 -8.45
C LEU A 162 5.05 -8.13 -7.14
N TYR A 163 4.36 -8.02 -6.01
CA TYR A 163 4.87 -8.49 -4.72
C TYR A 163 5.13 -10.00 -4.73
N ILE A 164 4.21 -10.81 -5.30
CA ILE A 164 4.42 -12.25 -5.47
C ILE A 164 5.63 -12.53 -6.37
N ALA A 165 5.78 -11.81 -7.47
CA ALA A 165 6.95 -11.95 -8.35
C ALA A 165 8.27 -11.63 -7.61
N LEU A 166 8.27 -10.59 -6.77
CA LEU A 166 9.39 -10.24 -5.91
C LEU A 166 9.70 -11.34 -4.90
N THR A 167 8.68 -11.91 -4.25
CA THR A 167 8.84 -13.04 -3.31
C THR A 167 9.46 -14.24 -4.01
N VAL A 168 8.97 -14.61 -5.20
CA VAL A 168 9.52 -15.72 -5.99
C VAL A 168 10.99 -15.46 -6.34
N LEU A 169 11.31 -14.24 -6.80
CA LEU A 169 12.68 -13.86 -7.11
C LEU A 169 13.60 -13.98 -5.89
N LEU A 170 13.15 -13.54 -4.71
CA LEU A 170 13.90 -13.66 -3.46
C LEU A 170 14.12 -15.12 -3.07
N CYS A 171 13.10 -15.96 -3.14
CA CYS A 171 13.23 -17.39 -2.87
C CYS A 171 14.22 -18.07 -3.83
N VAL A 172 14.21 -17.71 -5.12
CA VAL A 172 15.19 -18.22 -6.09
C VAL A 172 16.61 -17.81 -5.71
N ARG A 173 16.84 -16.54 -5.35
CA ARG A 173 18.16 -16.06 -4.91
C ARG A 173 18.62 -16.66 -3.58
N LEU A 174 17.69 -16.94 -2.66
CA LEU A 174 17.98 -17.68 -1.43
C LEU A 174 18.37 -19.13 -1.71
N HIS A 175 17.80 -19.77 -2.73
CA HIS A 175 18.20 -21.13 -3.11
C HIS A 175 19.62 -21.19 -3.70
N GLU A 176 20.09 -20.07 -4.24
CA GLU A 176 21.46 -19.90 -4.76
C GLU A 176 22.45 -19.48 -3.65
N TRP A 177 22.09 -19.68 -2.37
CA TRP A 177 22.93 -19.34 -1.22
C TRP A 177 24.28 -20.03 -1.26
N ALA A 178 25.34 -19.23 -1.25
CA ALA A 178 26.70 -19.74 -1.42
C ALA A 178 27.72 -18.90 -0.62
N PRO A 179 28.04 -19.28 0.64
CA PRO A 179 28.92 -18.51 1.50
C PRO A 179 30.39 -18.53 1.05
N ASP A 180 30.83 -19.61 0.43
CA ASP A 180 32.22 -19.82 -0.04
C ASP A 180 32.44 -19.37 -1.49
N THR A 181 31.45 -18.72 -2.12
CA THR A 181 31.47 -18.40 -3.56
C THR A 181 31.45 -16.89 -3.78
N ALA A 182 31.33 -16.45 -5.03
CA ALA A 182 31.30 -15.04 -5.40
C ALA A 182 30.39 -14.20 -4.47
N PRO A 183 30.81 -12.96 -4.17
CA PRO A 183 30.05 -12.00 -3.35
C PRO A 183 28.61 -11.83 -3.83
N GLY A 184 27.72 -11.45 -2.92
CA GLY A 184 26.31 -11.20 -3.24
C GLY A 184 25.38 -12.42 -3.13
N ARG A 185 25.94 -13.59 -2.83
CA ARG A 185 25.21 -14.87 -2.69
C ARG A 185 24.87 -15.24 -1.25
N CYS A 186 25.37 -14.48 -0.27
CA CYS A 186 25.15 -14.69 1.15
C CYS A 186 25.12 -13.33 1.86
N TYR A 187 24.71 -13.32 3.12
CA TYR A 187 24.81 -12.15 3.99
C TYR A 187 24.87 -12.54 5.45
N TYR A 188 25.20 -11.59 6.31
CA TYR A 188 25.28 -11.78 7.76
C TYR A 188 23.89 -11.74 8.39
N THR A 189 23.57 -12.78 9.16
CA THR A 189 22.24 -13.02 9.73
C THR A 189 22.19 -12.94 11.26
N HIS A 190 23.31 -12.61 11.91
CA HIS A 190 23.49 -12.73 13.37
C HIS A 190 22.54 -11.86 14.25
N LEU A 191 21.79 -10.93 13.66
CA LEU A 191 20.77 -10.13 14.35
C LEU A 191 19.34 -10.55 14.02
N VAL A 192 19.13 -11.40 13.02
CA VAL A 192 17.79 -11.82 12.55
C VAL A 192 17.47 -13.27 12.88
N THR A 193 18.50 -14.11 13.00
CA THR A 193 18.34 -15.53 13.33
C THR A 193 19.25 -15.95 14.47
N SER A 194 18.94 -17.10 15.07
CA SER A 194 19.84 -17.73 16.05
C SER A 194 21.18 -18.05 15.38
N VAL A 195 22.28 -17.95 16.13
CA VAL A 195 23.63 -18.35 15.70
C VAL A 195 23.73 -19.81 15.25
N THR A 196 22.75 -20.64 15.61
CA THR A 196 22.64 -22.06 15.22
C THR A 196 21.64 -22.31 14.10
N ALA A 197 21.02 -21.26 13.54
CA ALA A 197 20.01 -21.41 12.50
C ALA A 197 20.65 -21.86 11.18
N SER A 198 20.01 -22.81 10.51
CA SER A 198 20.43 -23.25 9.18
C SER A 198 20.05 -22.20 8.13
N HIS A 199 21.05 -21.58 7.51
CA HIS A 199 20.88 -20.70 6.36
C HIS A 199 21.06 -21.49 5.05
N PRO A 200 20.22 -21.25 4.03
CA PRO A 200 19.21 -20.18 3.88
C PRO A 200 17.80 -20.51 4.42
N GLY A 201 17.56 -21.71 4.96
CA GLY A 201 16.21 -22.20 5.27
C GLY A 201 15.42 -21.36 6.30
N ALA A 202 16.11 -20.72 7.26
CA ALA A 202 15.47 -19.82 8.21
C ALA A 202 14.88 -18.56 7.52
N ASP A 203 15.62 -17.97 6.58
CA ASP A 203 15.17 -16.82 5.78
C ASP A 203 14.04 -17.22 4.81
N GLU A 204 14.14 -18.38 4.17
CA GLU A 204 13.06 -18.91 3.32
C GLU A 204 11.75 -19.08 4.10
N THR A 205 11.84 -19.58 5.34
CA THR A 205 10.68 -19.73 6.22
C THR A 205 10.08 -18.38 6.59
N TYR A 206 10.92 -17.41 6.96
CA TYR A 206 10.48 -16.05 7.26
C TYR A 206 9.77 -15.41 6.06
N VAL A 207 10.41 -15.41 4.89
CA VAL A 207 9.87 -14.81 3.65
C VAL A 207 8.57 -15.51 3.26
N GLY A 208 8.52 -16.85 3.29
CA GLY A 208 7.34 -17.61 2.92
C GLY A 208 6.14 -17.33 3.84
N ILE A 209 6.36 -17.26 5.16
CA ILE A 209 5.30 -16.98 6.13
C ILE A 209 4.80 -15.55 6.00
N THR A 210 5.71 -14.57 5.99
CA THR A 210 5.33 -13.15 5.96
C THR A 210 4.68 -12.75 4.64
N ALA A 211 5.20 -13.23 3.51
CA ALA A 211 4.60 -12.98 2.20
C ALA A 211 3.20 -13.58 2.09
N SER A 212 3.03 -14.84 2.51
CA SER A 212 1.73 -15.51 2.50
C SER A 212 0.73 -14.78 3.41
N TRP A 213 1.17 -14.36 4.59
CA TRP A 213 0.36 -13.58 5.52
C TRP A 213 -0.08 -12.27 4.86
N LEU A 214 0.84 -11.49 4.27
CA LEU A 214 0.50 -10.22 3.64
C LEU A 214 -0.49 -10.39 2.48
N VAL A 215 -0.28 -11.37 1.61
CA VAL A 215 -1.18 -11.65 0.48
C VAL A 215 -2.58 -12.02 0.99
N VAL A 216 -2.68 -12.88 2.01
CA VAL A 216 -3.97 -13.25 2.61
C VAL A 216 -4.67 -12.02 3.19
N VAL A 217 -3.93 -11.16 3.90
CA VAL A 217 -4.48 -9.95 4.51
C VAL A 217 -4.94 -8.93 3.46
N LEU A 218 -4.20 -8.76 2.36
CA LEU A 218 -4.60 -7.94 1.21
C LEU A 218 -5.87 -8.47 0.55
N ILE A 219 -5.95 -9.78 0.27
CA ILE A 219 -7.14 -10.41 -0.30
C ILE A 219 -8.34 -10.22 0.65
N LEU A 220 -8.16 -10.44 1.95
CA LEU A 220 -9.21 -10.21 2.95
C LEU A 220 -9.59 -8.73 3.05
N SER A 221 -8.71 -7.77 2.78
CA SER A 221 -9.06 -6.34 2.75
C SER A 221 -10.00 -6.00 1.59
N ILE A 222 -9.87 -6.71 0.47
CA ILE A 222 -10.69 -6.53 -0.74
C ILE A 222 -12.00 -7.29 -0.63
N PHE A 223 -11.95 -8.58 -0.23
CA PHE A 223 -13.11 -9.47 -0.23
C PHE A 223 -13.80 -9.62 1.13
N GLY A 224 -13.13 -9.26 2.20
CA GLY A 224 -13.64 -9.39 3.56
C GLY A 224 -14.84 -8.49 3.82
N GLY A 225 -15.83 -9.06 4.51
CA GLY A 225 -16.96 -8.30 5.03
C GLY A 225 -16.55 -7.36 6.16
N VAL A 226 -17.36 -6.30 6.36
CA VAL A 226 -17.16 -5.27 7.39
C VAL A 226 -17.06 -5.84 8.82
N SER A 227 -17.66 -7.00 9.06
CA SER A 227 -17.62 -7.69 10.36
C SER A 227 -16.22 -8.18 10.76
N ARG A 228 -15.33 -8.46 9.80
CA ARG A 228 -13.97 -8.96 10.04
C ARG A 228 -12.91 -7.86 10.11
N ARG A 229 -13.30 -6.59 9.98
CA ARG A 229 -12.38 -5.44 9.85
C ARG A 229 -11.34 -5.34 10.96
N ARG A 230 -11.75 -5.53 12.23
CA ARG A 230 -10.84 -5.41 13.38
C ARG A 230 -9.75 -6.48 13.32
N GLY A 231 -10.12 -7.71 12.97
CA GLY A 231 -9.17 -8.81 12.81
C GLY A 231 -8.19 -8.54 11.67
N ILE A 232 -8.67 -8.08 10.52
CA ILE A 232 -7.83 -7.75 9.36
C ILE A 232 -6.85 -6.63 9.71
N LEU A 233 -7.31 -5.57 10.39
CA LEU A 233 -6.46 -4.49 10.85
C LEU A 233 -5.38 -5.00 11.79
N ILE A 234 -5.73 -5.72 12.87
CA ILE A 234 -4.76 -6.27 13.84
C ILE A 234 -3.71 -7.12 13.12
N LEU A 235 -4.13 -7.98 12.20
CA LEU A 235 -3.20 -8.78 11.39
C LEU A 235 -2.26 -7.93 10.54
N SER A 236 -2.73 -6.81 9.98
CA SER A 236 -1.88 -5.85 9.27
C SER A 236 -0.88 -5.16 10.21
N TYR A 237 -1.34 -4.66 11.37
CA TYR A 237 -0.49 -3.97 12.34
C TYR A 237 0.66 -4.82 12.85
N LEU A 238 0.44 -6.12 13.07
CA LEU A 238 1.47 -7.02 13.58
C LEU A 238 2.61 -7.25 12.59
N GLN A 239 2.38 -7.08 11.29
CA GLN A 239 3.44 -7.20 10.28
C GLN A 239 4.39 -6.00 10.28
N PHE A 240 3.89 -4.79 10.56
CA PHE A 240 4.72 -3.58 10.54
C PHE A 240 5.97 -3.66 11.45
N PRO A 241 5.87 -3.96 12.75
CA PRO A 241 7.05 -4.03 13.61
C PRO A 241 7.97 -5.20 13.22
N LEU A 242 7.43 -6.28 12.65
CA LEU A 242 8.21 -7.41 12.19
C LEU A 242 9.11 -7.01 11.01
N HIS A 243 8.54 -6.45 9.94
CA HIS A 243 9.30 -5.99 8.77
C HIS A 243 10.24 -4.84 9.14
N LEU A 244 9.85 -3.95 10.06
CA LEU A 244 10.72 -2.88 10.55
C LEU A 244 11.94 -3.43 11.28
N TYR A 245 11.73 -4.39 12.19
CA TYR A 245 12.82 -5.05 12.89
C TYR A 245 13.76 -5.76 11.91
N MET A 246 13.21 -6.57 11.00
CA MET A 246 14.00 -7.34 10.04
C MET A 246 14.82 -6.45 9.11
N THR A 247 14.21 -5.38 8.59
CA THR A 247 14.92 -4.39 7.77
C THR A 247 16.09 -3.77 8.53
N LEU A 248 15.86 -3.30 9.76
CA LEU A 248 16.90 -2.65 10.55
C LEU A 248 18.00 -3.63 10.97
N ALA A 249 17.63 -4.83 11.42
CA ALA A 249 18.56 -5.85 11.87
C ALA A 249 19.45 -6.35 10.72
N LEU A 250 18.89 -6.59 9.52
CA LEU A 250 19.68 -6.94 8.34
C LEU A 250 20.66 -5.84 7.96
N ARG A 251 20.21 -4.58 7.94
CA ARG A 251 21.09 -3.46 7.56
C ARG A 251 22.24 -3.28 8.55
N ILE A 252 21.95 -3.30 9.85
CA ILE A 252 22.99 -3.19 10.90
C ILE A 252 23.97 -4.36 10.81
N ALA A 253 23.48 -5.58 10.56
CA ALA A 253 24.33 -6.76 10.49
C ALA A 253 25.31 -6.75 9.31
N ASN A 254 24.96 -6.05 8.21
CA ASN A 254 25.71 -6.04 6.96
C ASN A 254 26.43 -4.72 6.68
N GLU A 255 26.25 -3.70 7.53
CA GLU A 255 26.95 -2.42 7.40
C GLU A 255 28.48 -2.62 7.50
N GLY A 256 29.22 -2.00 6.57
CA GLY A 256 30.68 -2.12 6.52
C GLY A 256 31.21 -3.39 5.83
N ARG A 257 30.35 -4.28 5.33
CA ARG A 257 30.69 -5.57 4.69
C ARG A 257 30.50 -5.59 3.17
N PHE A 258 30.34 -4.42 2.56
CA PHE A 258 30.19 -4.25 1.12
C PHE A 258 31.54 -4.28 0.40
N GLU A 259 31.49 -4.70 -0.86
CA GLU A 259 32.61 -4.65 -1.78
C GLU A 259 32.89 -3.22 -2.26
N GLY A 260 34.16 -2.93 -2.54
CA GLY A 260 34.61 -1.63 -3.06
C GLY A 260 34.98 -0.58 -2.00
N GLU A 261 35.24 0.65 -2.46
CA GLU A 261 35.66 1.76 -1.59
C GLU A 261 34.51 2.29 -0.71
N LYS A 262 33.28 2.13 -1.17
CA LYS A 262 32.07 2.58 -0.47
C LYS A 262 31.54 1.48 0.44
N LYS A 263 31.85 1.58 1.72
CA LYS A 263 31.44 0.60 2.74
C LYS A 263 30.11 0.94 3.44
N HIS A 264 29.37 1.94 2.93
CA HIS A 264 28.12 2.38 3.53
C HIS A 264 27.04 2.66 2.48
N GLU A 265 25.78 2.39 2.82
CA GLU A 265 24.61 2.64 1.96
C GLU A 265 24.01 4.05 2.12
N ASN A 266 24.67 4.92 2.89
CA ASN A 266 24.09 6.19 3.35
C ASN A 266 24.32 7.39 2.40
N GLU A 267 24.77 7.14 1.17
CA GLU A 267 24.87 8.21 0.17
C GLU A 267 23.48 8.69 -0.24
N TRP A 268 23.36 9.96 -0.62
CA TRP A 268 22.08 10.49 -1.11
C TRP A 268 22.03 10.40 -2.62
N ASP A 269 20.95 9.82 -3.15
CA ASP A 269 20.69 9.77 -4.59
C ASP A 269 19.23 10.16 -4.90
N PHE A 270 18.90 10.29 -6.18
CA PHE A 270 17.60 10.70 -6.68
C PHE A 270 16.45 9.86 -6.13
N GLY A 271 16.61 8.53 -6.04
CA GLY A 271 15.58 7.62 -5.51
C GLY A 271 15.22 7.94 -4.05
N GLN A 272 16.23 8.07 -3.20
CA GLN A 272 16.09 8.44 -1.79
C GLN A 272 15.50 9.84 -1.62
N THR A 273 15.96 10.80 -2.41
CA THR A 273 15.46 12.18 -2.39
C THR A 273 13.98 12.22 -2.75
N THR A 274 13.59 11.50 -3.80
CA THR A 274 12.20 11.39 -4.27
C THR A 274 11.31 10.77 -3.19
N ALA A 275 11.74 9.68 -2.54
CA ALA A 275 10.97 9.04 -1.48
C ALA A 275 10.73 9.98 -0.28
N VAL A 276 11.74 10.74 0.13
CA VAL A 276 11.64 11.72 1.22
C VAL A 276 10.74 12.91 0.84
N VAL A 277 10.86 13.41 -0.39
CA VAL A 277 10.00 14.49 -0.91
C VAL A 277 8.54 14.04 -0.95
N LEU A 278 8.26 12.82 -1.43
CA LEU A 278 6.90 12.27 -1.47
C LEU A 278 6.33 12.03 -0.06
N LEU A 279 7.16 11.63 0.92
CA LEU A 279 6.77 11.62 2.33
C LEU A 279 6.42 13.04 2.81
N GLY A 280 7.23 14.04 2.46
CA GLY A 280 6.95 15.44 2.78
C GLY A 280 5.61 15.92 2.22
N ILE A 281 5.30 15.60 0.96
CA ILE A 281 4.01 15.90 0.33
C ILE A 281 2.87 15.21 1.08
N ALA A 282 3.02 13.93 1.42
CA ALA A 282 2.01 13.19 2.19
C ALA A 282 1.76 13.81 3.57
N VAL A 283 2.81 14.27 4.26
CA VAL A 283 2.69 15.00 5.54
C VAL A 283 1.98 16.34 5.37
N VAL A 284 2.31 17.11 4.33
CA VAL A 284 1.66 18.39 4.07
C VAL A 284 0.18 18.22 3.78
N GLU A 285 -0.19 17.27 2.92
CA GLU A 285 -1.61 16.96 2.63
C GLU A 285 -2.34 16.48 3.89
N PHE A 286 -1.68 15.63 4.69
CA PHE A 286 -2.21 15.19 5.97
C PHE A 286 -2.49 16.37 6.92
N LEU A 287 -1.53 17.30 7.07
CA LEU A 287 -1.69 18.47 7.94
C LEU A 287 -2.77 19.42 7.43
N LYS A 288 -2.82 19.67 6.11
CA LYS A 288 -3.82 20.53 5.48
C LYS A 288 -5.23 19.99 5.74
N LYS A 289 -5.45 18.70 5.47
CA LYS A 289 -6.74 18.04 5.72
C LYS A 289 -7.06 17.85 7.19
N GLY A 290 -6.06 17.62 8.03
CA GLY A 290 -6.20 17.61 9.48
C GLY A 290 -6.64 18.97 10.02
N LYS A 291 -6.14 20.07 9.45
CA LYS A 291 -6.60 21.43 9.77
C LYS A 291 -8.04 21.65 9.32
N GLU A 292 -8.41 21.27 8.09
CA GLU A 292 -9.80 21.33 7.61
C GLU A 292 -10.76 20.59 8.56
N TYR A 293 -10.36 19.39 9.01
CA TYR A 293 -11.12 18.61 10.00
C TYR A 293 -11.21 19.32 11.36
N TYR A 294 -10.11 19.89 11.85
CA TYR A 294 -10.08 20.60 13.13
C TYR A 294 -10.95 21.87 13.12
N ASP A 295 -10.90 22.63 12.03
CA ASP A 295 -11.71 23.83 11.82
C ASP A 295 -13.20 23.45 11.77
N PHE A 296 -13.53 22.35 11.09
CA PHE A 296 -14.88 21.77 11.07
C PHE A 296 -15.35 21.34 12.48
N GLU A 297 -14.54 20.60 13.24
CA GLU A 297 -14.86 20.20 14.61
C GLU A 297 -15.12 21.40 15.52
N THR A 298 -14.25 22.41 15.42
CA THR A 298 -14.38 23.65 16.20
C THR A 298 -15.68 24.39 15.85
N TYR A 299 -16.05 24.44 14.57
CA TYR A 299 -17.31 25.02 14.13
C TYR A 299 -18.52 24.28 14.69
N VAL A 300 -18.52 22.94 14.58
CA VAL A 300 -19.62 22.08 15.05
C VAL A 300 -19.77 22.19 16.57
N MET A 301 -18.68 22.21 17.33
CA MET A 301 -18.74 22.41 18.79
C MET A 301 -19.35 23.76 19.16
N LYS A 302 -19.11 24.81 18.36
CA LYS A 302 -19.61 26.16 18.63
C LYS A 302 -21.05 26.39 18.19
N HIS A 303 -21.46 25.86 17.05
CA HIS A 303 -22.77 26.17 16.42
C HIS A 303 -23.75 25.00 16.40
N GLY A 304 -23.31 23.78 16.75
CA GLY A 304 -24.16 22.59 16.78
C GLY A 304 -24.73 22.17 15.41
N THR A 305 -24.24 22.77 14.32
CA THR A 305 -24.72 22.60 12.94
C THR A 305 -23.53 22.49 11.99
N VAL A 306 -23.77 21.97 10.79
CA VAL A 306 -22.77 21.94 9.72
C VAL A 306 -22.61 23.36 9.16
N PRO A 307 -21.38 23.83 8.85
CA PRO A 307 -21.20 25.12 8.23
C PRO A 307 -21.96 25.19 6.91
N ASP A 308 -22.78 26.23 6.77
CA ASP A 308 -23.57 26.50 5.58
C ASP A 308 -22.62 26.63 4.39
N SER A 309 -22.90 25.94 3.28
CA SER A 309 -21.98 25.83 2.13
C SER A 309 -21.95 27.12 1.28
N GLY A 310 -22.17 28.27 1.91
CA GLY A 310 -22.20 29.57 1.27
C GLY A 310 -20.82 30.24 1.30
N GLY A 311 -20.12 30.20 0.16
CA GLY A 311 -19.21 31.29 -0.23
C GLY A 311 -17.72 31.14 0.07
N HIS A 312 -17.14 29.94 0.00
CA HIS A 312 -15.69 29.82 -0.22
C HIS A 312 -15.36 28.73 -1.25
N ASP A 313 -14.85 29.18 -2.40
CA ASP A 313 -14.25 28.39 -3.48
C ASP A 313 -13.34 27.27 -2.95
N GLY A 314 -13.60 26.04 -3.39
CA GLY A 314 -12.63 24.95 -3.27
C GLY A 314 -13.17 23.52 -3.28
N SER A 315 -14.45 23.29 -2.97
CA SER A 315 -15.02 21.93 -2.90
C SER A 315 -15.72 21.46 -4.18
N GLN A 316 -15.84 22.29 -5.22
CA GLN A 316 -16.53 21.94 -6.47
C GLN A 316 -15.76 20.98 -7.39
N SER A 317 -14.50 20.64 -7.11
CA SER A 317 -13.71 19.78 -8.04
C SER A 317 -14.05 18.28 -7.98
N TRP A 318 -14.98 17.83 -7.14
CA TRP A 318 -15.25 16.39 -6.96
C TRP A 318 -16.68 15.94 -7.30
N GLU A 319 -17.68 16.83 -7.27
CA GLU A 319 -19.00 16.53 -7.83
C GLU A 319 -18.97 16.64 -9.37
N GLN A 320 -18.22 17.59 -9.91
CA GLN A 320 -18.10 17.78 -11.37
C GLN A 320 -17.39 16.59 -12.05
N SER A 321 -16.40 15.98 -11.40
CA SER A 321 -15.70 14.79 -11.91
C SER A 321 -16.57 13.53 -11.92
N ARG A 322 -17.51 13.42 -10.97
CA ARG A 322 -18.42 12.27 -10.85
C ARG A 322 -19.55 12.35 -11.87
N ASP A 323 -20.01 13.55 -12.17
CA ASP A 323 -20.99 13.81 -13.22
C ASP A 323 -20.37 13.77 -14.62
N GLU A 324 -19.11 14.16 -14.81
CA GLU A 324 -18.39 14.01 -16.09
C GLU A 324 -18.12 12.54 -16.45
N GLU A 325 -17.71 11.68 -15.51
CA GLU A 325 -17.51 10.24 -15.78
C GLU A 325 -18.84 9.54 -16.14
N ALA A 326 -19.93 9.88 -15.45
CA ALA A 326 -21.25 9.35 -15.77
C ALA A 326 -21.78 9.84 -17.13
N ASN A 327 -21.41 11.06 -17.53
CA ASN A 327 -21.78 11.63 -18.83
C ASN A 327 -20.95 11.00 -19.97
N VAL A 328 -19.65 10.76 -19.77
CA VAL A 328 -18.78 10.10 -20.76
C VAL A 328 -19.24 8.67 -21.05
N ASP A 329 -19.63 7.90 -20.03
CA ASP A 329 -20.21 6.56 -20.21
C ASP A 329 -21.56 6.59 -20.94
N SER A 330 -22.38 7.61 -20.68
CA SER A 330 -23.65 7.84 -21.39
C SER A 330 -23.43 8.18 -22.87
N TYR A 331 -22.42 9.01 -23.20
CA TYR A 331 -22.04 9.34 -24.57
C TYR A 331 -21.46 8.13 -25.32
N LEU A 332 -20.64 7.30 -24.67
CA LEU A 332 -20.07 6.08 -25.26
C LEU A 332 -21.14 5.00 -25.51
N LEU A 333 -22.13 4.86 -24.61
CA LEU A 333 -23.27 3.96 -24.83
C LEU A 333 -24.19 4.45 -25.96
N LYS A 334 -24.35 5.77 -26.13
CA LYS A 334 -25.14 6.36 -27.21
C LYS A 334 -24.47 6.28 -28.58
N MET A 335 -23.13 6.34 -28.65
CA MET A 335 -22.40 6.03 -29.89
C MET A 335 -22.48 4.54 -30.24
N ARG A 336 -22.44 3.65 -29.25
CA ARG A 336 -22.46 2.20 -29.48
C ARG A 336 -23.83 1.66 -29.90
N SER A 337 -24.93 2.36 -29.61
CA SER A 337 -26.27 1.97 -30.05
C SER A 337 -26.70 2.58 -31.40
N GLY A 338 -25.84 3.38 -32.03
CA GLY A 338 -26.16 4.10 -33.28
C GLY A 338 -25.89 3.32 -34.58
N ASP A 339 -25.16 2.21 -34.51
CA ASP A 339 -24.61 1.51 -35.70
C ASP A 339 -25.30 0.17 -36.04
N GLU A 340 -26.47 -0.12 -35.47
CA GLU A 340 -27.32 -1.25 -35.90
C GLU A 340 -28.61 -0.76 -36.56
N GLN A 341 -28.46 -0.19 -37.76
CA GLN A 341 -29.53 -0.19 -38.76
C GLN A 341 -28.97 -0.69 -40.09
N SER A 342 -29.03 -2.01 -40.27
CA SER A 342 -28.74 -2.70 -41.51
C SER A 342 -29.85 -2.41 -42.55
N PRO A 343 -29.51 -2.23 -43.84
CA PRO A 343 -30.47 -1.89 -44.89
C PRO A 343 -31.09 -3.15 -45.51
N GLU A 344 -32.40 -3.33 -45.39
CA GLU A 344 -33.16 -4.30 -46.19
C GLU A 344 -34.19 -3.61 -47.09
N GLY A 345 -33.99 -3.77 -48.40
CA GLY A 345 -35.05 -4.20 -49.32
C GLY A 345 -36.04 -3.15 -49.81
N HIS A 346 -35.73 -2.53 -50.95
CA HIS A 346 -36.74 -1.92 -51.82
C HIS A 346 -36.97 -2.80 -53.06
N PRO A 347 -38.19 -3.33 -53.28
CA PRO A 347 -38.57 -3.91 -54.56
C PRO A 347 -39.33 -2.91 -55.44
N THR A 348 -39.18 -3.12 -56.75
CA THR A 348 -40.11 -2.86 -57.87
C THR A 348 -40.55 -1.42 -58.18
N LEU A 349 -40.12 -0.93 -59.35
CA LEU A 349 -40.82 0.07 -60.17
C LEU A 349 -41.32 -0.61 -61.45
N GLU A 350 -42.64 -0.58 -61.65
CA GLU A 350 -43.31 -0.84 -62.93
C GLU A 350 -43.10 0.33 -63.90
N GLY A 351 -42.85 -0.02 -65.17
CA GLY A 351 -43.54 0.56 -66.33
C GLY A 351 -43.19 1.97 -66.80
N ARG A 352 -42.28 2.08 -67.77
CA ARG A 352 -42.62 2.42 -69.19
C ARG A 352 -41.40 2.33 -70.10
#